data_AF-A0A6J4S0C8-F1
#
_entry.id   AF-A0A6J4S0C8-F1
#
_cell.length_a   1.000
_cell.length_b   1.000
_cell.length_c   1.000
_cell.angle_alpha   90.00
_cell.angle_beta   90.00
_cell.angle_gamma   90.00
#
_symmetry.space_group_name_H-M   'P 1'
#
loop_
_entity.id
_entity.type
_entity.pdbx_description
1 polymer ?
#
loop_
_entity_poly.entity_id
_entity_poly.type
_entity_poly.pdbx_seq_one_letter_code
_entity_poly.pdbx_strand_id
1 'polypeptide(L)'
;FPDGGDRRREIDAALAAGGPLDLLAEHPPGAVERWLDGAGAAAVGEVATVVLRSPDPDDLTLREARLLARADRVVHGPDVPPALLARARADAERAAGPDVPQREGLTVVLRMARA
;
A
#
# COMPACT_ATOMS: atom_id res chain seq x y z
N PHE A 1 12.79 -17.56 -0.67
CA PHE A 1 12.17 -16.64 -1.63
C PHE A 1 11.30 -15.68 -0.84
N PRO A 2 11.36 -14.36 -1.09
CA PRO A 2 10.51 -13.39 -0.41
C PRO A 2 9.03 -13.71 -0.64
N ASP A 3 8.16 -13.26 0.28
CA ASP A 3 6.73 -13.43 0.11
C ASP A 3 6.22 -12.61 -1.11
N GLY A 4 5.00 -12.88 -1.57
CA GLY A 4 4.44 -12.18 -2.73
C GLY A 4 4.29 -10.66 -2.53
N GLY A 5 4.11 -10.22 -1.28
CA GLY A 5 4.08 -8.82 -0.88
C GLY A 5 5.45 -8.17 -1.00
N ASP A 6 6.48 -8.79 -0.41
CA ASP A 6 7.87 -8.31 -0.45
C ASP A 6 8.31 -8.01 -1.90
N ARG A 7 8.12 -9.00 -2.79
CA ARG A 7 8.51 -8.88 -4.20
C ARG A 7 7.81 -7.70 -4.89
N ARG A 8 6.53 -7.47 -4.59
CA ARG A 8 5.79 -6.36 -5.20
C ARG A 8 6.23 -5.03 -4.67
N ARG A 9 6.54 -4.91 -3.37
CA ARG A 9 7.06 -3.66 -2.82
C ARG A 9 8.40 -3.30 -3.46
N GLU A 10 9.27 -4.29 -3.65
CA GLU A 10 10.55 -4.08 -4.36
C GLU A 10 10.34 -3.63 -5.81
N ILE A 11 9.39 -4.23 -6.53
CA ILE A 11 9.04 -3.85 -7.91
C ILE A 11 8.41 -2.45 -7.96
N ASP A 12 7.43 -2.17 -7.09
CA ASP A 12 6.73 -0.88 -7.02
C ASP A 12 7.73 0.24 -6.70
N ALA A 13 8.66 0.01 -5.76
CA ALA A 13 9.73 0.94 -5.42
C ALA A 13 10.73 1.11 -6.56
N ALA A 14 11.05 0.04 -7.29
CA ALA A 14 11.95 0.10 -8.42
C ALA A 14 11.39 0.97 -9.56
N LEU A 15 10.09 0.83 -9.84
CA LEU A 15 9.40 1.49 -10.94
C LEU A 15 8.85 2.89 -10.61
N ALA A 16 8.87 3.29 -9.33
CA ALA A 16 8.43 4.62 -8.91
C ALA A 16 9.28 5.73 -9.53
N ALA A 17 8.74 6.95 -9.58
CA ALA A 17 9.49 8.12 -10.06
C ALA A 17 10.77 8.32 -9.24
N GLY A 18 11.93 8.40 -9.91
CA GLY A 18 13.26 8.43 -9.30
C GLY A 18 13.77 7.09 -8.75
N GLY A 19 13.04 6.00 -8.95
CA GLY A 19 13.45 4.65 -8.61
C GLY A 19 14.53 4.08 -9.55
N PRO A 20 15.21 2.99 -9.14
CA PRO A 20 16.29 2.38 -9.92
C PRO A 20 15.86 1.86 -11.31
N LEU A 21 14.56 1.67 -11.55
CA LEU A 21 13.97 1.26 -12.82
C LEU A 21 12.82 2.21 -13.26
N ASP A 22 12.86 3.48 -12.86
CA ASP A 22 11.86 4.48 -13.25
C ASP A 22 11.68 4.55 -14.78
N LEU A 23 10.48 4.24 -15.27
CA LEU A 23 10.19 4.17 -16.71
C LEU A 23 10.33 5.53 -17.42
N LEU A 24 10.34 6.63 -16.67
CA LEU A 24 10.48 7.98 -17.21
C LEU A 24 11.94 8.47 -17.21
N ALA A 25 12.87 7.68 -16.64
CA ALA A 25 14.29 8.00 -16.60
C ALA A 25 15.09 7.20 -17.65
N GLU A 26 16.25 7.73 -18.04
CA GLU A 26 17.21 6.99 -18.88
C GLU A 26 18.04 6.05 -18.01
N HIS A 27 18.20 4.80 -18.46
CA HIS A 27 18.88 3.74 -17.70
C HIS A 27 20.11 3.22 -18.44
N PRO A 28 21.22 2.95 -17.73
CA PRO A 28 22.37 2.30 -18.35
C PRO A 28 22.04 0.82 -18.67
N PRO A 29 22.69 0.21 -19.67
CA PRO A 29 22.59 -1.22 -19.91
C PRO A 29 22.85 -2.01 -18.62
N GLY A 30 22.09 -3.08 -18.37
CA GLY A 30 22.25 -3.90 -17.17
C GLY A 30 21.56 -3.37 -15.90
N ALA A 31 20.63 -2.40 -16.01
CA ALA A 31 19.97 -1.79 -14.85
C ALA A 31 19.13 -2.79 -14.06
N VAL A 32 18.47 -3.71 -14.75
CA VAL A 32 17.67 -4.78 -14.11
C VAL A 32 18.57 -5.72 -13.32
N GLU A 33 19.69 -6.13 -13.90
CA GLU A 33 20.69 -7.01 -13.26
C GLU A 33 21.27 -6.33 -12.02
N ARG A 34 21.67 -5.05 -12.11
CA ARG A 34 22.14 -4.29 -10.94
C ARG A 34 21.08 -4.13 -9.85
N TRP A 35 19.82 -3.95 -10.23
CA TRP A 35 18.72 -3.88 -9.26
C TRP A 35 18.51 -5.24 -8.57
N LEU A 36 18.53 -6.34 -9.33
CA LEU A 36 18.44 -7.70 -8.79
C LEU A 36 19.60 -8.02 -7.84
N ASP A 37 20.82 -7.59 -8.18
CA ASP A 37 22.02 -7.78 -7.34
C ASP A 37 22.00 -6.92 -6.06
N GLY A 38 21.26 -5.81 -6.08
CA GLY A 38 21.11 -4.85 -4.97
C GLY A 38 19.82 -5.01 -4.16
N ALA A 39 18.95 -5.97 -4.48
CA ALA A 39 17.69 -6.17 -3.79
C ALA A 39 17.93 -6.63 -2.34
N GLY A 40 17.44 -5.86 -1.37
CA GLY A 40 17.63 -6.19 0.05
C GLY A 40 17.46 -5.07 1.08
N ALA A 41 17.03 -3.87 0.67
CA ALA A 41 16.71 -2.82 1.63
C ALA A 41 15.28 -3.01 2.19
N ALA A 42 15.17 -3.31 3.48
CA ALA A 42 13.89 -3.33 4.19
C ALA A 42 13.22 -1.96 4.08
N ALA A 43 12.04 -1.93 3.45
CA ALA A 43 11.27 -0.70 3.28
C ALA A 43 10.75 -0.23 4.65
N VAL A 44 10.92 1.07 4.94
CA VAL A 44 10.34 1.70 6.13
C VAL A 44 8.82 1.52 6.08
N GLY A 45 8.23 1.07 7.19
CA GLY A 45 6.78 0.96 7.33
C GLY A 45 6.10 2.32 7.29
N GLU A 46 5.11 2.49 6.41
CA GLU A 46 4.27 3.68 6.32
C GLU A 46 2.89 3.38 6.93
N VAL A 47 2.37 4.30 7.74
CA VAL A 47 1.01 4.23 8.27
C VAL A 47 0.23 5.46 7.83
N ALA A 48 -0.88 5.25 7.14
CA ALA A 48 -1.78 6.30 6.70
C ALA A 48 -3.19 6.09 7.25
N THR A 49 -3.78 7.12 7.87
CA THR A 49 -5.14 7.05 8.42
C THR A 49 -6.13 7.78 7.52
N VAL A 50 -7.25 7.13 7.22
CA VAL A 50 -8.38 7.69 6.46
C VAL A 50 -9.62 7.72 7.35
N VAL A 51 -10.21 8.91 7.47
CA VAL A 51 -11.54 9.10 8.06
C VAL A 51 -12.56 9.12 6.93
N LEU A 52 -13.37 8.08 6.84
CA LEU A 52 -14.37 7.90 5.81
C LEU A 52 -15.62 8.73 6.14
N ARG A 53 -16.04 9.56 5.18
CA ARG A 53 -17.18 10.48 5.33
C ARG A 53 -18.52 9.81 4.99
N SER A 54 -18.48 8.68 4.30
CA SER A 54 -19.65 7.98 3.76
C SER A 54 -19.38 6.47 3.73
N PRO A 55 -20.42 5.62 3.88
CA PRO A 55 -20.30 4.19 3.69
C PRO A 55 -20.26 3.77 2.21
N ASP A 56 -20.54 4.71 1.28
CA ASP A 56 -20.52 4.45 -0.15
C ASP A 56 -19.07 4.50 -0.67
N PRO A 57 -18.57 3.43 -1.33
CA PRO A 57 -17.24 3.45 -1.91
C PRO A 57 -17.06 4.45 -3.06
N ASP A 58 -18.14 4.94 -3.69
CA ASP A 58 -18.06 5.94 -4.74
C ASP A 58 -17.78 7.35 -4.18
N ASP A 59 -17.96 7.56 -2.88
CA ASP A 59 -17.62 8.80 -2.16
C ASP A 59 -16.14 8.88 -1.72
N LEU A 60 -15.35 7.84 -2.04
CA LEU A 60 -13.90 7.89 -1.87
C LEU A 60 -13.30 8.96 -2.78
N THR A 61 -12.48 9.83 -2.21
CA THR A 61 -11.65 10.70 -3.02
C THR A 61 -10.64 9.86 -3.81
N LEU A 62 -10.16 10.40 -4.94
CA LEU A 62 -9.09 9.76 -5.70
C LEU A 62 -7.84 9.46 -4.86
N ARG A 63 -7.54 10.32 -3.87
CA ARG A 63 -6.41 10.10 -2.95
C ARG A 63 -6.65 8.87 -2.07
N GLU A 64 -7.84 8.73 -1.51
CA GLU A 64 -8.21 7.60 -0.63
C GLU A 64 -8.27 6.29 -1.42
N ALA A 65 -8.85 6.30 -2.62
CA ALA A 65 -8.86 5.15 -3.51
C ALA A 65 -7.45 4.70 -3.91
N ARG A 66 -6.56 5.63 -4.28
CA ARG A 66 -5.14 5.33 -4.59
C ARG A 66 -4.38 4.78 -3.41
N LEU A 67 -4.68 5.28 -2.20
CA LEU A 67 -4.05 4.79 -0.99
C LEU A 67 -4.47 3.34 -0.70
N LEU A 68 -5.76 3.02 -0.82
CA LEU A 68 -6.27 1.65 -0.67
C LEU A 68 -5.72 0.69 -1.74
N ALA A 69 -5.59 1.16 -2.98
CA ALA A 69 -5.01 0.38 -4.07
C ALA A 69 -3.51 0.07 -3.88
N ARG A 70 -2.83 0.71 -2.93
CA ARG A 70 -1.42 0.46 -2.59
C ARG A 70 -1.23 -0.27 -1.27
N ALA A 71 -2.29 -0.44 -0.47
CA ALA A 71 -2.20 -0.96 0.88
C ALA A 71 -1.73 -2.41 0.91
N ASP A 72 -0.67 -2.70 1.68
CA ASP A 72 -0.29 -4.06 2.05
C ASP A 72 -1.22 -4.59 3.16
N ARG A 73 -1.66 -3.68 4.04
CA ARG A 73 -2.56 -3.97 5.16
C ARG A 73 -3.65 -2.93 5.28
N VAL A 74 -4.86 -3.37 5.59
CA VAL A 74 -5.96 -2.53 6.04
C VAL A 74 -6.33 -2.89 7.46
N VAL A 75 -6.11 -1.95 8.39
CA VAL A 75 -6.66 -2.02 9.74
C VAL A 75 -7.94 -1.20 9.75
N HIS A 76 -9.04 -1.74 10.29
CA HIS A 76 -10.32 -1.06 10.22
C HIS A 76 -11.14 -1.12 11.51
N GLY A 77 -11.95 -0.06 11.70
CA GLY A 77 -13.03 -0.05 12.68
C GLY A 77 -14.11 -1.10 12.36
N PRO A 78 -14.87 -1.57 13.37
CA PRO A 78 -15.93 -2.56 13.17
C PRO A 78 -17.12 -2.02 12.35
N ASP A 79 -17.22 -0.71 12.22
CA ASP A 79 -18.26 0.03 11.50
C ASP A 79 -17.91 0.33 10.04
N VAL A 80 -16.71 -0.03 9.58
CA VAL A 80 -16.30 0.19 8.18
C VAL A 80 -16.97 -0.84 7.26
N PRO A 81 -17.76 -0.42 6.25
CA PRO A 81 -18.46 -1.32 5.35
C PRO A 81 -17.54 -2.23 4.53
N PRO A 82 -17.93 -3.50 4.28
CA PRO A 82 -17.17 -4.43 3.43
C PRO A 82 -16.90 -3.90 2.01
N ALA A 83 -17.82 -3.10 1.46
CA ALA A 83 -17.68 -2.51 0.12
C ALA A 83 -16.48 -1.56 0.01
N LEU A 84 -16.17 -0.82 1.09
CA LEU A 84 -15.01 0.04 1.21
C LEU A 84 -13.72 -0.77 1.40
N LEU A 85 -13.76 -1.82 2.22
CA LEU A 85 -12.63 -2.76 2.36
C LEU A 85 -12.30 -3.44 1.03
N ALA A 86 -13.30 -3.74 0.20
CA ALA A 86 -13.12 -4.33 -1.13
C ALA A 86 -12.40 -3.39 -2.14
N ARG A 87 -12.21 -2.10 -1.82
CA ARG A 87 -11.42 -1.17 -2.65
C ARG A 87 -9.91 -1.26 -2.39
N ALA A 88 -9.51 -1.92 -1.31
CA ALA A 88 -8.13 -2.29 -1.12
C ALA A 88 -7.70 -3.36 -2.13
N ARG A 89 -6.40 -3.56 -2.26
CA ARG A 89 -5.86 -4.67 -3.06
C ARG A 89 -6.44 -6.00 -2.60
N ALA A 90 -6.63 -6.92 -3.54
CA ALA A 90 -7.21 -8.25 -3.27
C ALA A 90 -6.37 -9.08 -2.28
N ASP A 91 -5.07 -8.81 -2.22
CA ASP A 91 -4.09 -9.47 -1.37
C ASP A 91 -3.73 -8.67 -0.11
N ALA A 92 -4.37 -7.53 0.14
CA ALA A 92 -4.13 -6.76 1.34
C ALA A 92 -4.60 -7.54 2.58
N GLU A 93 -3.74 -7.66 3.60
CA GLU A 93 -4.12 -8.27 4.87
C GLU A 93 -5.15 -7.38 5.58
N ARG A 94 -6.21 -7.97 6.13
CA ARG A 94 -7.29 -7.23 6.80
C ARG A 94 -7.32 -7.58 8.28
N ALA A 95 -7.27 -6.58 9.13
CA ALA A 95 -7.35 -6.74 10.57
C ALA A 95 -8.39 -5.79 11.16
N ALA A 96 -9.32 -6.33 11.94
CA ALA A 96 -10.24 -5.52 12.73
C ALA A 96 -9.59 -5.16 14.07
N GLY A 97 -9.64 -3.90 14.48
CA GLY A 97 -9.17 -3.49 15.80
C GLY A 97 -8.50 -2.12 15.85
N PRO A 98 -8.19 -1.63 17.06
CA PRO A 98 -7.58 -0.32 17.26
C PRO A 98 -6.06 -0.32 17.12
N ASP A 99 -5.42 -1.50 17.16
CA ASP A 99 -3.96 -1.62 17.17
C ASP A 99 -3.37 -1.69 15.76
N VAL A 100 -2.31 -0.92 15.54
CA VAL A 100 -1.65 -0.77 14.25
C VAL A 100 -0.16 -1.01 14.47
N PRO A 101 0.29 -2.28 14.47
CA PRO A 101 1.71 -2.56 14.59
C PRO A 101 2.43 -1.95 13.38
N GLN A 102 3.51 -1.21 13.62
CA GLN A 102 4.39 -0.79 12.55
C GLN A 102 4.99 -2.05 11.90
N ARG A 103 4.68 -2.23 10.63
CA ARG A 103 5.20 -3.30 9.78
C ARG A 103 5.73 -2.68 8.50
N GLU A 104 6.64 -3.37 7.84
CA GLU A 104 7.11 -2.98 6.51
C GLU A 104 5.93 -2.82 5.53
N GLY A 105 6.08 -1.92 4.57
CA GLY A 105 5.04 -1.60 3.60
C GLY A 105 4.00 -0.60 4.12
N LEU A 106 2.90 -0.46 3.39
CA LEU A 106 1.84 0.51 3.66
C LEU A 106 0.70 -0.11 4.45
N THR A 107 0.47 0.39 5.66
CA THR A 107 -0.72 0.12 6.45
C THR A 107 -1.70 1.28 6.36
N VAL A 108 -2.92 0.99 5.88
CA VAL A 108 -4.02 1.95 5.84
C VAL A 108 -4.99 1.68 6.98
N VAL A 109 -5.19 2.69 7.82
CA VAL A 109 -6.13 2.64 8.94
C VAL A 109 -7.43 3.31 8.53
N LEU A 110 -8.52 2.55 8.50
CA LEU A 110 -9.85 3.04 8.13
C LEU A 110 -10.73 3.20 9.37
N ARG A 111 -11.37 4.36 9.47
CA ARG A 111 -12.39 4.66 10.47
C ARG A 111 -13.52 5.46 9.85
N MET A 112 -14.77 5.18 10.22
CA MET A 112 -15.86 6.08 9.87
C MET A 112 -15.74 7.38 10.66
N ALA A 113 -16.15 8.49 10.06
CA ALA A 113 -16.42 9.71 10.80
C ALA A 113 -17.50 9.41 11.85
N ARG A 114 -17.29 9.86 13.10
CA ARG A 114 -18.35 9.80 14.10
C ARG A 114 -19.46 10.75 13.66
N ALA A 115 -20.70 10.27 13.73
CA ALA A 115 -21.91 11.09 13.59
C ALA A 115 -22.02 12.09 14.76
#